data_AF-A0A8T2QTG7-F1
#
_entry.id   AF-A0A8T2QTG7-F1
#
_cell.length_a   1.000
_cell.length_b   1.000
_cell.length_c   1.000
_cell.angle_alpha   90.00
_cell.angle_beta   90.00
_cell.angle_gamma   90.00
#
_symmetry.space_group_name_H-M   'P 1'
#
loop_
_entity.id
_entity.type
_entity.pdbx_description
1 polymer ?
#
loop_
_entity_poly.entity_id
_entity_poly.type
_entity_poly.pdbx_seq_one_letter_code
_entity_poly.pdbx_strand_id
1 'polypeptide(L)'
;MPWLAVPYDDETTRKELSNWFEVEGIPTLVVLDKQGKTVTTEGMELVYKHGLEGYPFTQERLEELKHAEEAKRAAQTLETLLVTEDRDYVESKYGQVKVASLVDKTVGLYFSAHWCPPCRNFTPKLKSVYDELKGRGEEFEIIFLSSDRDEESFREYYGSMPWLALPFQDNRIRNLSQYFDIAGIPALVIIGRNGKTVTTDGRGLIGLYGVDAFPFTEDRLQEVQDNMKKKYSDLPKQVSSEKHEHPLVLTDQAYGGQIYICDDCSEQGIGWTYHCDVCGFDLHPECIGETKKQVESEHPSEGVVDSESKAGYVCEGDVCYRLDAKEINE
;
A
#
# COMPACT_ATOMS: atom_id res chain seq x y z
N MET A 1 18.09 -33.76 -12.89
CA MET A 1 18.76 -32.87 -11.91
C MET A 1 20.07 -33.52 -11.50
N PRO A 2 21.17 -32.78 -11.31
CA PRO A 2 22.49 -33.34 -11.00
C PRO A 2 22.70 -33.65 -9.50
N TRP A 3 21.63 -33.76 -8.70
CA TRP A 3 21.73 -33.93 -7.25
C TRP A 3 21.66 -35.39 -6.85
N LEU A 4 22.43 -35.73 -5.81
CA LEU A 4 22.32 -37.01 -5.12
C LEU A 4 21.06 -37.02 -4.25
N ALA A 5 20.45 -38.19 -4.09
CA ALA A 5 19.27 -38.37 -3.25
C ALA A 5 19.51 -39.50 -2.25
N VAL A 6 18.92 -39.37 -1.06
CA VAL A 6 18.76 -40.51 -0.15
C VAL A 6 17.91 -41.56 -0.88
N PRO A 7 18.30 -42.85 -0.89
CA PRO A 7 17.53 -43.91 -1.54
C PRO A 7 16.05 -43.92 -1.12
N TYR A 8 15.16 -44.23 -2.06
CA TYR A 8 13.72 -44.19 -1.80
C TYR A 8 13.28 -45.23 -0.76
N ASP A 9 13.94 -46.38 -0.71
CA ASP A 9 13.70 -47.46 0.23
C ASP A 9 14.26 -47.21 1.64
N ASP A 10 15.17 -46.23 1.80
CA ASP A 10 15.67 -45.81 3.09
C ASP A 10 14.69 -44.83 3.77
N GLU A 11 13.59 -45.39 4.27
CA GLU A 11 12.55 -44.63 4.97
C GLU A 11 13.03 -44.11 6.34
N THR A 12 13.91 -44.87 7.02
CA THR A 12 14.45 -44.51 8.33
C THR A 12 15.25 -43.23 8.25
N THR A 13 16.25 -43.14 7.37
CA THR A 13 17.09 -41.94 7.22
C THR A 13 16.25 -40.72 6.84
N ARG A 14 15.28 -40.87 5.93
CA ARG A 14 14.41 -39.76 5.51
C ARG A 14 13.54 -39.22 6.66
N LYS A 15 12.98 -40.11 7.50
CA LYS A 15 12.21 -39.72 8.69
C LYS A 15 13.07 -39.06 9.75
N GLU A 16 14.25 -39.61 10.01
CA GLU A 16 15.19 -39.03 10.99
C GLU A 16 15.63 -37.62 10.58
N LEU A 17 15.98 -37.39 9.32
CA LEU A 17 16.34 -36.06 8.82
C LEU A 17 15.16 -35.08 8.89
N SER A 18 13.96 -35.52 8.50
CA SER A 18 12.75 -34.68 8.57
C SER A 18 12.45 -34.24 10.00
N ASN A 19 12.59 -35.14 10.97
CA ASN A 19 12.39 -34.83 12.38
C ASN A 19 13.51 -33.97 12.94
N TRP A 20 14.77 -34.26 12.59
CA TRP A 20 15.94 -33.53 13.07
C TRP A 20 15.90 -32.04 12.68
N PHE A 21 15.44 -31.75 11.48
CA PHE A 21 15.31 -30.38 10.97
C PHE A 21 13.90 -29.81 11.12
N GLU A 22 13.02 -30.51 11.83
CA GLU A 22 11.65 -30.04 12.09
C GLU A 22 10.93 -29.58 10.81
N VAL A 23 11.00 -30.40 9.75
CA VAL A 23 10.46 -30.04 8.44
C VAL A 23 8.92 -30.04 8.49
N GLU A 24 8.32 -28.84 8.56
CA GLU A 24 6.86 -28.66 8.63
C GLU A 24 6.18 -28.49 7.26
N GLY A 25 6.95 -28.26 6.19
CA GLY A 25 6.41 -28.00 4.85
C GLY A 25 7.40 -28.27 3.72
N ILE A 26 6.88 -28.28 2.48
CA ILE A 26 7.69 -28.41 1.26
C ILE A 26 7.46 -27.22 0.32
N PRO A 27 8.49 -26.74 -0.40
CA PRO A 27 9.89 -27.19 -0.34
C PRO A 27 10.63 -26.67 0.91
N THR A 28 11.49 -27.51 1.50
CA THR A 28 12.44 -27.12 2.58
C THR A 28 13.87 -27.31 2.11
N LEU A 29 14.73 -26.33 2.40
CA LEU A 29 16.15 -26.36 2.05
C LEU A 29 17.00 -26.02 3.28
N VAL A 30 17.75 -27.01 3.76
CA VAL A 30 18.74 -26.85 4.82
C VAL A 30 20.13 -26.79 4.19
N VAL A 31 20.92 -25.79 4.57
CA VAL A 31 22.30 -25.61 4.11
C VAL A 31 23.24 -26.10 5.20
N LEU A 32 24.13 -27.02 4.86
CA LEU A 32 25.19 -27.52 5.73
C LEU A 32 26.55 -27.04 5.23
N ASP A 33 27.49 -26.81 6.15
CA ASP A 33 28.88 -26.52 5.80
C ASP A 33 29.65 -27.80 5.41
N LYS A 34 30.92 -27.64 5.03
CA LYS A 34 31.79 -28.76 4.65
C LYS A 34 32.08 -29.75 5.78
N GLN A 35 31.77 -29.40 7.04
CA GLN A 35 31.87 -30.27 8.20
C GLN A 35 30.53 -30.94 8.55
N GLY A 36 29.46 -30.65 7.80
CA GLY A 36 28.12 -31.16 8.05
C GLY A 36 27.37 -30.40 9.15
N LYS A 37 27.87 -29.24 9.59
CA LYS A 37 27.14 -28.39 10.56
C LYS A 37 26.11 -27.54 9.82
N THR A 38 24.94 -27.39 10.44
CA THR A 38 23.88 -26.50 9.92
C THR A 38 24.36 -25.05 9.84
N VAL A 39 24.30 -24.50 8.64
CA VAL A 39 24.51 -23.07 8.36
C VAL A 39 23.18 -22.33 8.51
N THR A 40 22.12 -22.84 7.88
CA THR A 40 20.76 -22.27 7.96
C THR A 40 19.71 -23.31 7.58
N THR A 41 18.54 -23.22 8.21
CA THR A 41 17.33 -23.98 7.85
C THR A 41 16.37 -23.17 6.95
N GLU A 42 16.66 -21.88 6.76
CA GLU A 42 15.88 -20.94 5.94
C GLU A 42 16.44 -20.85 4.51
N GLY A 43 17.16 -21.87 4.05
CA GLY A 43 17.87 -21.84 2.77
C GLY A 43 16.95 -21.55 1.59
N MET A 44 15.68 -21.96 1.67
CA MET A 44 14.67 -21.70 0.64
C MET A 44 14.45 -20.20 0.47
N GLU A 45 14.15 -19.47 1.55
CA GLU A 45 13.93 -18.03 1.53
C GLU A 45 15.18 -17.28 1.06
N LEU A 46 16.35 -17.68 1.54
CA LEU A 46 17.62 -17.06 1.16
C LEU A 46 17.96 -17.27 -0.32
N VAL A 47 17.64 -18.43 -0.90
CA VAL A 47 17.78 -18.66 -2.34
C VAL A 47 16.80 -17.82 -3.13
N TYR A 48 15.54 -17.70 -2.68
CA TYR A 48 14.57 -16.82 -3.35
C TYR A 48 15.00 -15.35 -3.32
N LYS A 49 15.55 -14.90 -2.20
CA LYS A 49 15.92 -13.50 -1.98
C LYS A 49 17.25 -13.11 -2.62
N HIS A 50 18.29 -13.93 -2.42
CA HIS A 50 19.67 -13.58 -2.79
C HIS A 50 20.22 -14.41 -3.96
N GLY A 51 19.52 -15.46 -4.38
CA GLY A 51 19.95 -16.33 -5.47
C GLY A 51 21.38 -16.85 -5.27
N LEU A 52 22.18 -16.78 -6.32
CA LEU A 52 23.59 -17.21 -6.29
C LEU A 52 24.47 -16.30 -5.43
N GLU A 53 24.15 -15.01 -5.33
CA GLU A 53 24.98 -14.04 -4.60
C GLU A 53 25.00 -14.32 -3.09
N GLY A 54 23.92 -14.92 -2.60
CA GLY A 54 23.77 -15.39 -1.23
C GLY A 54 24.74 -16.50 -0.86
N TYR A 55 25.21 -17.32 -1.82
CA TYR A 55 26.14 -18.41 -1.56
C TYR A 55 27.45 -17.89 -0.92
N PRO A 56 27.98 -18.53 0.14
CA PRO A 56 27.60 -19.84 0.73
C PRO A 56 26.45 -19.82 1.75
N PHE A 57 25.64 -18.76 1.78
CA PHE A 57 24.51 -18.53 2.69
C PHE A 57 24.92 -18.50 4.17
N THR A 58 26.18 -18.16 4.43
CA THR A 58 26.68 -17.92 5.78
C THR A 58 26.19 -16.58 6.29
N GLN A 59 26.05 -16.45 7.61
CA GLN A 59 25.66 -15.20 8.25
C GLN A 59 26.56 -14.03 7.82
N GLU A 60 27.88 -14.24 7.79
CA GLU A 60 28.86 -13.25 7.32
C GLU A 60 28.57 -12.79 5.89
N ARG A 61 28.28 -13.72 4.96
CA ARG A 61 27.97 -13.38 3.56
C ARG A 61 26.67 -12.60 3.43
N LEU A 62 25.66 -12.97 4.20
CA LEU A 62 24.37 -12.28 4.21
C LEU A 62 24.50 -10.86 4.79
N GLU A 63 25.33 -10.70 5.82
CA GLU A 63 25.68 -9.39 6.39
C GLU A 63 26.45 -8.52 5.39
N GLU A 64 27.41 -9.08 4.64
CA GLU A 64 28.09 -8.37 3.55
C GLU A 64 27.10 -7.88 2.49
N LEU A 65 26.18 -8.74 2.03
CA LEU A 65 25.17 -8.37 1.04
C LEU A 65 24.24 -7.29 1.56
N LYS A 66 23.79 -7.41 2.81
CA LYS A 66 22.97 -6.40 3.46
C LYS A 66 23.69 -5.06 3.53
N HIS A 67 24.96 -5.04 3.98
CA HIS A 67 25.76 -3.82 4.04
C HIS A 67 26.02 -3.21 2.66
N ALA A 68 26.24 -4.04 1.63
CA ALA A 68 26.39 -3.58 0.26
C ALA A 68 25.09 -2.94 -0.26
N GLU A 69 23.93 -3.53 0.04
CA GLU A 69 22.63 -2.95 -0.32
C GLU A 69 22.36 -1.64 0.43
N GLU A 70 22.62 -1.61 1.74
CA GLU A 70 22.51 -0.40 2.56
C GLU A 70 23.44 0.71 2.04
N ALA A 71 24.68 0.39 1.71
CA ALA A 71 25.63 1.34 1.13
C ALA A 71 25.16 1.85 -0.23
N LYS A 72 24.60 0.98 -1.09
CA LYS A 72 24.03 1.36 -2.38
C LYS A 72 22.83 2.30 -2.19
N ARG A 73 21.90 1.98 -1.29
CA ARG A 73 20.75 2.85 -0.97
C ARG A 73 21.20 4.16 -0.34
N ALA A 74 22.19 4.13 0.55
CA ALA A 74 22.77 5.31 1.18
C ALA A 74 23.55 6.18 0.18
N ALA A 75 24.11 5.62 -0.88
CA ALA A 75 24.79 6.35 -1.96
C ALA A 75 23.83 6.82 -3.08
N GLN A 76 22.55 6.41 -3.05
CA GLN A 76 21.58 6.74 -4.09
C GLN A 76 21.48 8.24 -4.36
N THR A 77 21.52 8.61 -5.63
CA THR A 77 21.20 9.95 -6.14
C THR A 77 20.21 9.82 -7.28
N LEU A 78 19.61 10.93 -7.71
CA LEU A 78 18.73 10.92 -8.88
C LEU A 78 19.49 10.45 -10.13
N GLU A 79 20.75 10.84 -10.25
CA GLU A 79 21.63 10.47 -11.35
C GLU A 79 21.96 8.98 -11.33
N THR A 80 22.25 8.38 -10.17
CA THR A 80 22.49 6.91 -10.11
C THR A 80 21.26 6.08 -10.50
N LEU A 81 20.06 6.67 -10.42
CA LEU A 81 18.81 6.01 -10.84
C LEU A 81 18.52 6.21 -12.33
N LEU A 82 18.82 7.39 -12.86
CA LEU A 82 18.35 7.83 -14.18
C LEU A 82 19.45 8.06 -15.21
N VAL A 83 20.73 8.01 -14.86
CA VAL A 83 21.82 8.18 -15.82
C VAL A 83 22.49 6.83 -16.09
N THR A 84 22.67 6.52 -17.37
CA THR A 84 23.50 5.41 -17.85
C THR A 84 24.66 5.96 -18.68
N GLU A 85 25.62 5.09 -19.04
CA GLU A 85 26.76 5.48 -19.89
C GLU A 85 26.31 6.07 -21.24
N ASP A 86 25.18 5.60 -21.76
CA ASP A 86 24.62 5.99 -23.06
C ASP A 86 23.54 7.10 -22.97
N ARG A 87 23.02 7.41 -21.77
CA ARG A 87 21.86 8.30 -21.63
C ARG A 87 21.82 9.05 -20.31
N ASP A 88 21.74 10.38 -20.41
CA ASP A 88 21.65 11.31 -19.28
C ASP A 88 20.39 12.20 -19.33
N TYR A 89 19.37 11.76 -20.07
CA TYR A 89 18.14 12.51 -20.28
C TYR A 89 16.87 11.66 -20.10
N VAL A 90 15.76 12.38 -19.91
CA VAL A 90 14.38 11.91 -19.99
C VAL A 90 13.64 12.70 -21.08
N GLU A 91 12.46 12.25 -21.48
CA GLU A 91 11.66 12.86 -22.54
C GLU A 91 10.57 13.77 -21.98
N SER A 92 10.43 14.93 -22.61
CA SER A 92 9.26 15.79 -22.52
C SER A 92 8.51 15.79 -23.86
N LYS A 93 7.35 16.44 -23.89
CA LYS A 93 6.62 16.69 -25.14
C LYS A 93 7.38 17.54 -26.16
N TYR A 94 8.38 18.28 -25.70
CA TYR A 94 9.12 19.26 -26.51
C TYR A 94 10.56 18.83 -26.82
N GLY A 95 10.93 17.60 -26.42
CA GLY A 95 12.27 17.06 -26.61
C GLY A 95 12.90 16.58 -25.31
N GLN A 96 14.21 16.43 -25.33
CA GLN A 96 14.98 15.82 -24.25
C GLN A 96 15.25 16.80 -23.10
N VAL A 97 15.14 16.31 -21.87
CA VAL A 97 15.44 17.05 -20.63
C VAL A 97 16.56 16.33 -19.90
N LYS A 98 17.67 17.03 -19.65
CA LYS A 98 18.82 16.47 -18.93
C LYS A 98 18.44 16.14 -17.48
N VAL A 99 18.83 14.96 -16.99
CA VAL A 99 18.59 14.53 -15.59
C VAL A 99 19.18 15.54 -14.60
N ALA A 100 20.33 16.13 -14.92
CA ALA A 100 20.97 17.16 -14.08
C ALA A 100 20.07 18.37 -13.80
N SER A 101 19.09 18.67 -14.67
CA SER A 101 18.14 19.78 -14.46
C SER A 101 16.99 19.44 -13.49
N LEU A 102 16.89 18.17 -13.09
CA LEU A 102 15.90 17.66 -12.14
C LEU A 102 16.49 17.44 -10.75
N VAL A 103 17.80 17.59 -10.60
CA VAL A 103 18.48 17.61 -9.29
C VAL A 103 17.92 18.77 -8.46
N ASP A 104 17.86 18.59 -7.14
CA ASP A 104 17.24 19.51 -6.18
C ASP A 104 15.72 19.68 -6.30
N LYS A 105 15.04 18.86 -7.12
CA LYS A 105 13.57 18.77 -7.18
C LYS A 105 13.07 17.52 -6.47
N THR A 106 11.82 17.56 -6.03
CA THR A 106 11.10 16.33 -5.65
C THR A 106 10.63 15.66 -6.94
N VAL A 107 10.99 14.39 -7.14
CA VAL A 107 10.70 13.65 -8.37
C VAL A 107 9.87 12.41 -8.06
N GLY A 108 8.70 12.29 -8.69
CA GLY A 108 7.88 11.07 -8.66
C GLY A 108 8.24 10.13 -9.81
N LEU A 109 8.69 8.91 -9.52
CA LEU A 109 8.86 7.84 -10.50
C LEU A 109 7.55 7.06 -10.61
N TYR A 110 6.79 7.30 -11.68
CA TYR A 110 5.44 6.78 -11.86
C TYR A 110 5.44 5.55 -12.77
N PHE A 111 5.29 4.37 -12.18
CA PHE A 111 5.18 3.09 -12.89
C PHE A 111 3.71 2.81 -13.23
N SER A 112 3.42 2.74 -14.52
CA SER A 112 2.03 2.64 -14.99
C SER A 112 1.94 2.13 -16.43
N ALA A 113 0.73 1.84 -16.91
CA ALA A 113 0.48 1.43 -18.29
C ALA A 113 -0.95 1.75 -18.74
N HIS A 114 -1.13 1.96 -20.04
CA HIS A 114 -2.42 2.24 -20.64
C HIS A 114 -3.41 1.07 -20.46
N TRP A 115 -2.93 -0.17 -20.64
CA TRP A 115 -3.75 -1.37 -20.55
C TRP A 115 -4.26 -1.66 -19.14
N CYS A 116 -3.68 -1.04 -18.11
CA CYS A 116 -3.96 -1.28 -16.69
C CYS A 116 -5.16 -0.45 -16.19
N PRO A 117 -6.30 -1.07 -15.84
CA PRO A 117 -7.48 -0.33 -15.34
C PRO A 117 -7.24 0.52 -14.07
N PRO A 118 -6.64 0.00 -12.98
CA PRO A 118 -6.41 0.83 -11.80
C PRO A 118 -5.47 2.01 -12.08
N CYS A 119 -4.57 1.86 -13.06
CA CYS A 119 -3.69 2.93 -13.52
C CYS A 119 -4.45 4.08 -14.19
N ARG A 120 -5.39 3.74 -15.09
CA ARG A 120 -6.25 4.75 -15.74
C ARG A 120 -7.14 5.49 -14.74
N ASN A 121 -7.55 4.84 -13.64
CA ASN A 121 -8.31 5.49 -12.58
C ASN A 121 -7.44 6.42 -11.71
N PHE A 122 -6.19 6.05 -11.42
CA PHE A 122 -5.30 6.85 -10.57
C PHE A 122 -4.70 8.07 -11.29
N THR A 123 -4.46 7.97 -12.61
CA THR A 123 -3.76 9.02 -13.37
C THR A 123 -4.43 10.39 -13.32
N PRO A 124 -5.76 10.52 -13.47
CA PRO A 124 -6.43 11.82 -13.31
C PRO A 124 -6.22 12.44 -11.92
N LYS A 125 -6.26 11.63 -10.85
CA LYS A 125 -6.01 12.09 -9.49
C LYS A 125 -4.56 12.58 -9.33
N LEU A 126 -3.59 11.82 -9.83
CA LEU A 126 -2.18 12.21 -9.83
C LEU A 126 -1.96 13.50 -10.61
N LYS A 127 -2.62 13.65 -11.77
CA LYS A 127 -2.60 14.87 -12.58
C LYS A 127 -3.14 16.08 -11.82
N SER A 128 -4.25 15.93 -11.08
CA SER A 128 -4.80 17.00 -10.25
C SER A 128 -3.80 17.48 -9.19
N VAL A 129 -3.14 16.55 -8.48
CA VAL A 129 -2.12 16.89 -7.48
C VAL A 129 -0.91 17.56 -8.13
N TYR A 130 -0.45 17.04 -9.27
CA TYR A 130 0.65 17.62 -10.02
C TYR A 130 0.34 19.07 -10.44
N ASP A 131 -0.80 19.31 -11.10
CA ASP A 131 -1.20 20.63 -11.58
C ASP A 131 -1.33 21.63 -10.42
N GLU A 132 -1.85 21.20 -9.27
CA GLU A 132 -1.95 22.03 -8.07
C GLU A 132 -0.58 22.39 -7.49
N LEU A 133 0.34 21.43 -7.38
CA LEU A 133 1.72 21.69 -6.93
C LEU A 133 2.45 22.62 -7.90
N LYS A 134 2.28 22.46 -9.22
CA LYS A 134 2.81 23.40 -10.21
C LYS A 134 2.21 24.80 -10.02
N GLY A 135 0.92 24.91 -9.75
CA GLY A 135 0.22 26.17 -9.48
C GLY A 135 0.71 26.87 -8.20
N ARG A 136 1.10 26.09 -7.17
CA ARG A 136 1.74 26.58 -5.94
C ARG A 136 3.21 26.99 -6.14
N GLY A 137 3.79 26.71 -7.30
CA GLY A 137 5.20 27.00 -7.60
C GLY A 137 6.18 25.98 -6.99
N GLU A 138 5.69 24.79 -6.62
CA GLU A 138 6.53 23.76 -6.02
C GLU A 138 7.45 23.11 -7.07
N GLU A 139 8.68 22.79 -6.64
CA GLU A 139 9.66 22.06 -7.43
C GLU A 139 9.37 20.55 -7.40
N PHE A 140 8.23 20.19 -7.99
CA PHE A 140 7.77 18.82 -8.19
C PHE A 140 7.75 18.47 -9.68
N GLU A 141 8.28 17.30 -10.02
CA GLU A 141 8.23 16.71 -11.36
C GLU A 141 7.87 15.22 -11.29
N ILE A 142 7.26 14.69 -12.35
CA ILE A 142 6.97 13.25 -12.47
C ILE A 142 7.68 12.72 -13.71
N ILE A 143 8.24 11.52 -13.59
CA ILE A 143 8.81 10.77 -14.71
C ILE A 143 7.97 9.51 -14.86
N PHE A 144 7.32 9.36 -16.00
CA PHE A 144 6.54 8.18 -16.36
C PHE A 144 7.46 7.03 -16.80
N LEU A 145 7.29 5.87 -16.17
CA LEU A 145 7.95 4.61 -16.47
C LEU A 145 6.89 3.65 -16.99
N SER A 146 6.77 3.59 -18.32
CA SER A 146 5.73 2.80 -18.97
C SER A 146 5.99 1.31 -18.93
N SER A 147 4.96 0.55 -18.57
CA SER A 147 4.85 -0.90 -18.74
C SER A 147 3.98 -1.27 -19.95
N ASP A 148 3.76 -0.34 -20.89
CA ASP A 148 3.03 -0.61 -22.13
C ASP A 148 3.82 -1.57 -23.03
N ARG A 149 3.09 -2.34 -23.84
CA ARG A 149 3.67 -3.41 -24.66
C ARG A 149 4.01 -2.95 -26.08
N ASP A 150 3.46 -1.82 -26.48
CA ASP A 150 3.61 -1.21 -27.79
C ASP A 150 3.71 0.31 -27.67
N GLU A 151 4.37 0.92 -28.66
CA GLU A 151 4.69 2.34 -28.65
C GLU A 151 3.45 3.22 -28.87
N GLU A 152 2.43 2.73 -29.56
CA GLU A 152 1.17 3.45 -29.81
C GLU A 152 0.43 3.68 -28.49
N SER A 153 0.21 2.62 -27.71
CA SER A 153 -0.40 2.68 -26.38
C SER A 153 0.40 3.59 -25.44
N PHE A 154 1.74 3.49 -25.47
CA PHE A 154 2.61 4.39 -24.72
C PHE A 154 2.36 5.86 -25.08
N ARG A 155 2.37 6.19 -26.38
CA ARG A 155 2.23 7.58 -26.86
C ARG A 155 0.84 8.13 -26.56
N GLU A 156 -0.21 7.35 -26.76
CA GLU A 156 -1.59 7.74 -26.46
C GLU A 156 -1.73 8.09 -24.97
N TYR A 157 -1.34 7.17 -24.10
CA TYR A 157 -1.50 7.33 -22.66
C TYR A 157 -0.58 8.42 -22.10
N TYR A 158 0.71 8.41 -22.48
CA TYR A 158 1.63 9.49 -22.12
C TYR A 158 1.10 10.83 -22.63
N GLY A 159 0.47 10.88 -23.81
CA GLY A 159 -0.14 12.09 -24.40
C GLY A 159 -1.10 12.83 -23.47
N SER A 160 -1.79 12.11 -22.58
CA SER A 160 -2.69 12.69 -21.57
C SER A 160 -1.97 13.29 -20.35
N MET A 161 -0.68 13.02 -20.18
CA MET A 161 0.11 13.36 -19.00
C MET A 161 0.93 14.65 -19.21
N PRO A 162 0.96 15.57 -18.23
CA PRO A 162 1.65 16.86 -18.35
C PRO A 162 3.16 16.81 -18.00
N TRP A 163 3.68 15.64 -17.64
CA TRP A 163 5.01 15.45 -17.06
C TRP A 163 5.99 14.74 -18.00
N LEU A 164 7.15 14.33 -17.49
CA LEU A 164 8.24 13.70 -18.26
C LEU A 164 8.05 12.18 -18.38
N ALA A 165 8.82 11.52 -19.23
CA ALA A 165 8.84 10.06 -19.36
C ALA A 165 10.26 9.52 -19.59
N LEU A 166 10.51 8.29 -19.17
CA LEU A 166 11.57 7.52 -19.80
C LEU A 166 11.12 7.11 -21.20
N PRO A 167 12.05 7.06 -22.19
CA PRO A 167 11.70 6.60 -23.53
C PRO A 167 11.09 5.20 -23.50
N PHE A 168 10.24 4.90 -24.49
CA PHE A 168 9.62 3.58 -24.59
C PHE A 168 10.68 2.46 -24.64
N GLN A 169 10.45 1.37 -23.90
CA GLN A 169 11.37 0.23 -23.75
C GLN A 169 12.76 0.56 -23.18
N ASP A 170 12.90 1.66 -22.45
CA ASP A 170 14.14 1.94 -21.73
C ASP A 170 14.45 0.87 -20.68
N ASN A 171 15.63 0.26 -20.75
CA ASN A 171 16.07 -0.80 -19.82
C ASN A 171 16.09 -0.34 -18.36
N ARG A 172 16.25 0.97 -18.10
CA ARG A 172 16.16 1.54 -16.74
C ARG A 172 14.83 1.23 -16.09
N ILE A 173 13.72 1.15 -16.84
CA ILE A 173 12.38 0.86 -16.30
C ILE A 173 12.36 -0.47 -15.54
N ARG A 174 12.90 -1.52 -16.15
CA ARG A 174 13.01 -2.84 -15.52
C ARG A 174 13.92 -2.81 -14.31
N ASN A 175 15.08 -2.17 -14.42
CA ASN A 175 16.05 -2.09 -13.33
C ASN A 175 15.49 -1.32 -12.13
N LEU A 176 14.77 -0.23 -12.36
CA LEU A 176 14.13 0.57 -11.32
C LEU A 176 12.95 -0.17 -10.70
N SER A 177 12.16 -0.90 -11.49
CA SER A 177 11.09 -1.76 -10.98
C SER A 177 11.63 -2.82 -10.02
N GLN A 178 12.81 -3.40 -10.32
CA GLN A 178 13.47 -4.34 -9.41
C GLN A 178 14.08 -3.64 -8.20
N TYR A 179 14.77 -2.51 -8.41
CA TYR A 179 15.43 -1.76 -7.34
C TYR A 179 14.45 -1.26 -6.26
N PHE A 180 13.23 -0.93 -6.65
CA PHE A 180 12.16 -0.48 -5.74
C PHE A 180 11.15 -1.57 -5.38
N ASP A 181 11.42 -2.84 -5.72
CA ASP A 181 10.55 -3.99 -5.42
C ASP A 181 9.09 -3.77 -5.88
N ILE A 182 8.90 -3.18 -7.07
CA ILE A 182 7.58 -2.85 -7.61
C ILE A 182 6.87 -4.13 -8.05
N ALA A 183 5.98 -4.65 -7.20
CA ALA A 183 5.21 -5.87 -7.45
C ALA A 183 3.98 -5.65 -8.36
N GLY A 184 3.49 -4.41 -8.49
CA GLY A 184 2.30 -4.10 -9.26
C GLY A 184 2.18 -2.62 -9.62
N ILE A 185 1.31 -2.32 -10.58
CA ILE A 185 1.01 -0.96 -11.05
C ILE A 185 -0.47 -0.60 -10.82
N PRO A 186 -0.82 0.68 -10.55
CA PRO A 186 0.07 1.84 -10.52
C PRO A 186 0.93 1.89 -9.25
N ALA A 187 2.20 2.29 -9.40
CA ALA A 187 3.09 2.58 -8.28
C ALA A 187 3.78 3.94 -8.49
N LEU A 188 4.04 4.63 -7.39
CA LEU A 188 4.69 5.95 -7.41
C LEU A 188 5.74 5.99 -6.30
N VAL A 189 7.01 6.05 -6.71
CA VAL A 189 8.13 6.23 -5.78
C VAL A 189 8.49 7.71 -5.74
N ILE A 190 8.61 8.29 -4.54
CA ILE A 190 8.99 9.68 -4.35
C ILE A 190 10.47 9.77 -4.03
N ILE A 191 11.21 10.49 -4.86
CA ILE A 191 12.60 10.87 -4.66
C ILE A 191 12.61 12.32 -4.18
N GLY A 192 13.24 12.56 -3.03
CA GLY A 192 13.38 13.89 -2.45
C GLY A 192 14.43 14.72 -3.18
N ARG A 193 14.48 16.00 -2.84
CA ARG A 193 15.41 16.99 -3.43
C ARG A 193 16.89 16.57 -3.32
N ASN A 194 17.24 15.80 -2.29
CA ASN A 194 18.57 15.26 -2.06
C ASN A 194 18.91 13.99 -2.90
N GLY A 195 18.03 13.58 -3.81
CA GLY A 195 18.18 12.36 -4.62
C GLY A 195 17.91 11.05 -3.87
N LYS A 196 17.51 11.11 -2.59
CA LYS A 196 17.16 9.93 -1.78
C LYS A 196 15.69 9.59 -1.91
N THR A 197 15.38 8.32 -1.76
CA THR A 197 13.99 7.85 -1.70
C THR A 197 13.36 8.35 -0.41
N VAL A 198 12.24 9.07 -0.55
CA VAL A 198 11.42 9.52 0.57
C VAL A 198 10.39 8.45 0.92
N THR A 199 9.74 7.86 -0.10
CA THR A 199 8.76 6.79 0.08
C THR A 199 8.57 6.02 -1.21
N THR A 200 8.30 4.72 -1.09
CA THR A 200 7.86 3.86 -2.20
C THR A 200 6.33 3.76 -2.30
N ASP A 201 5.59 4.31 -1.33
CA ASP A 201 4.13 4.32 -1.27
C ASP A 201 3.53 5.69 -1.63
N GLY A 202 4.13 6.40 -2.58
CA GLY A 202 3.61 7.69 -3.05
C GLY A 202 2.18 7.57 -3.62
N ARG A 203 1.82 6.41 -4.20
CA ARG A 203 0.46 6.16 -4.70
C ARG A 203 -0.54 6.12 -3.55
N GLY A 204 -0.24 5.42 -2.46
CA GLY A 204 -1.11 5.33 -1.29
C GLY A 204 -1.29 6.70 -0.65
N LEU A 205 -0.20 7.43 -0.45
CA LEU A 205 -0.21 8.77 0.13
C LEU A 205 -1.00 9.80 -0.69
N ILE A 206 -0.90 9.76 -2.02
CA ILE A 206 -1.72 10.63 -2.89
C ILE A 206 -3.19 10.23 -2.84
N GLY A 207 -3.49 8.93 -2.75
CA GLY A 207 -4.86 8.46 -2.52
C GLY A 207 -5.42 9.00 -1.21
N LEU A 208 -4.61 8.97 -0.14
CA LEU A 208 -5.00 9.28 1.23
C LEU A 208 -5.16 10.77 1.47
N TYR A 209 -4.12 11.52 1.13
CA TYR A 209 -3.94 12.90 1.53
C TYR A 209 -3.90 13.86 0.33
N GLY A 210 -3.95 13.34 -0.90
CA GLY A 210 -3.91 14.16 -2.11
C GLY A 210 -2.66 15.05 -2.15
N VAL A 211 -2.89 16.36 -2.33
CA VAL A 211 -1.83 17.37 -2.37
C VAL A 211 -1.18 17.61 -1.00
N ASP A 212 -1.91 17.36 0.10
CA ASP A 212 -1.42 17.63 1.45
C ASP A 212 -0.32 16.66 1.88
N ALA A 213 -0.20 15.53 1.18
CA ALA A 213 0.91 14.59 1.33
C ALA A 213 2.26 15.26 1.04
N PHE A 214 2.33 16.25 0.15
CA PHE A 214 3.59 16.90 -0.24
C PHE A 214 4.23 17.64 0.96
N PRO A 215 5.56 17.52 1.19
CA PRO A 215 6.59 16.91 0.33
C PRO A 215 6.86 15.42 0.59
N PHE A 216 5.88 14.69 1.13
CA PHE A 216 5.90 13.25 1.43
C PHE A 216 6.87 12.84 2.54
N THR A 217 7.47 13.82 3.23
CA THR A 217 8.36 13.59 4.37
C THR A 217 7.60 13.05 5.57
N GLU A 218 8.24 12.23 6.39
CA GLU A 218 7.65 11.66 7.60
C GLU A 218 7.02 12.71 8.52
N ASP A 219 7.74 13.80 8.82
CA ASP A 219 7.23 14.91 9.64
C ASP A 219 5.92 15.52 9.07
N ARG A 220 5.85 15.67 7.75
CA ARG A 220 4.65 16.21 7.08
C ARG A 220 3.49 15.24 7.19
N LEU A 221 3.74 13.95 6.96
CA LEU A 221 2.71 12.92 7.03
C LEU A 221 2.16 12.80 8.45
N GLN A 222 3.04 12.89 9.46
CA GLN A 222 2.64 12.92 10.86
C GLN A 222 1.73 14.14 11.15
N GLU A 223 2.12 15.33 10.69
CA GLU A 223 1.31 16.55 10.83
C GLU A 223 -0.08 16.40 10.19
N VAL A 224 -0.14 15.87 8.97
CA VAL A 224 -1.42 15.64 8.26
C VAL A 224 -2.30 14.65 9.03
N GLN A 225 -1.72 13.57 9.53
CA GLN A 225 -2.45 12.58 10.33
C GLN A 225 -2.98 13.16 11.64
N ASP A 226 -2.18 13.95 12.34
CA ASP A 226 -2.60 14.59 13.59
C ASP A 226 -3.73 15.59 13.35
N ASN A 227 -3.63 16.36 12.26
CA ASN A 227 -4.69 17.27 11.83
C ASN A 227 -5.98 16.52 11.48
N MET A 228 -5.90 15.37 10.79
CA MET A 228 -7.06 14.53 10.50
C MET A 228 -7.66 13.95 11.79
N LYS A 229 -6.84 13.36 12.67
CA LYS A 229 -7.32 12.83 13.96
C LYS A 229 -8.06 13.88 14.77
N LYS A 230 -7.53 15.11 14.82
CA LYS A 230 -8.17 16.24 15.48
C LYS A 230 -9.46 16.67 14.77
N LYS A 231 -9.48 16.72 13.44
CA LYS A 231 -10.69 17.06 12.66
C LYS A 231 -11.81 16.06 12.91
N TYR A 232 -11.49 14.77 12.96
CA TYR A 232 -12.47 13.70 13.08
C TYR A 232 -12.81 13.33 14.52
N SER A 233 -11.99 13.71 15.52
CA SER A 233 -12.32 13.51 16.94
C SER A 233 -13.56 14.28 17.39
N ASP A 234 -13.88 15.37 16.69
CA ASP A 234 -15.04 16.22 16.99
C ASP A 234 -16.33 15.75 16.29
N LEU A 235 -16.25 14.74 15.42
CA LEU A 235 -17.41 14.16 14.75
C LEU A 235 -18.14 13.15 15.65
N PRO A 236 -19.47 12.97 15.46
CA PRO A 236 -20.21 11.93 16.17
C PRO A 236 -19.63 10.54 15.90
N LYS A 237 -19.37 9.76 16.95
CA LYS A 237 -18.83 8.39 16.81
C LYS A 237 -19.80 7.43 16.10
N GLN A 238 -21.09 7.70 16.21
CA GLN A 238 -22.14 6.91 15.57
C GLN A 238 -23.24 7.83 15.08
N VAL A 239 -23.78 7.51 13.93
CA VAL A 239 -24.77 8.32 13.21
C VAL A 239 -25.81 7.44 12.54
N SER A 240 -27.03 7.97 12.39
CA SER A 240 -28.06 7.40 11.54
C SER A 240 -28.18 8.24 10.28
N SER A 241 -28.17 7.58 9.12
CA SER A 241 -28.24 8.23 7.80
C SER A 241 -29.58 7.90 7.16
N GLU A 242 -30.23 8.86 6.48
CA GLU A 242 -31.43 8.55 5.67
C GLU A 242 -31.08 7.71 4.44
N LYS A 243 -29.80 7.65 4.09
CA LYS A 243 -29.28 6.86 2.96
C LYS A 243 -29.09 5.38 3.32
N HIS A 244 -29.12 5.03 4.61
CA HIS A 244 -28.82 3.68 5.07
C HIS A 244 -29.47 3.34 6.43
N GLU A 245 -30.10 2.17 6.54
CA GLU A 245 -30.93 1.80 7.70
C GLU A 245 -30.14 1.51 8.99
N HIS A 246 -28.92 0.98 8.90
CA HIS A 246 -28.12 0.66 10.08
C HIS A 246 -27.35 1.87 10.60
N PRO A 247 -27.04 1.93 11.91
CA PRO A 247 -26.10 2.92 12.45
C PRO A 247 -24.73 2.78 11.79
N LEU A 248 -24.15 3.90 11.38
CA LEU A 248 -22.79 3.97 10.87
C LEU A 248 -21.85 4.41 11.99
N VAL A 249 -20.70 3.75 12.11
CA VAL A 249 -19.68 4.03 13.11
C VAL A 249 -18.49 4.71 12.45
N LEU A 250 -18.07 5.84 13.03
CA LEU A 250 -16.88 6.55 12.58
C LEU A 250 -15.64 5.75 13.01
N THR A 251 -14.82 5.33 12.05
CA THR A 251 -13.61 4.55 12.30
C THR A 251 -12.52 4.89 11.28
N ASP A 252 -11.27 4.90 11.71
CA ASP A 252 -10.07 4.95 10.84
C ASP A 252 -9.47 3.57 10.58
N GLN A 253 -10.08 2.52 11.14
CA GLN A 253 -9.59 1.14 11.08
C GLN A 253 -10.39 0.25 10.15
N ALA A 254 -11.44 0.77 9.48
CA ALA A 254 -12.15 0.00 8.47
C ALA A 254 -11.14 -0.54 7.44
N TYR A 255 -11.22 -1.85 7.20
CA TYR A 255 -10.30 -2.56 6.30
C TYR A 255 -8.81 -2.39 6.66
N GLY A 256 -8.48 -2.15 7.94
CA GLY A 256 -7.11 -1.86 8.38
C GLY A 256 -6.59 -0.49 7.91
N GLY A 257 -7.49 0.49 7.72
CA GLY A 257 -7.16 1.82 7.21
C GLY A 257 -6.93 1.87 5.70
N GLN A 258 -7.33 0.82 4.98
CA GLN A 258 -7.19 0.73 3.52
C GLN A 258 -8.24 1.55 2.77
N ILE A 259 -8.08 1.61 1.43
CA ILE A 259 -9.01 2.29 0.53
C ILE A 259 -10.40 1.65 0.62
N TYR A 260 -11.43 2.49 0.67
CA TYR A 260 -12.83 2.11 0.51
C TYR A 260 -13.47 2.95 -0.62
N ILE A 261 -14.65 2.53 -1.07
CA ILE A 261 -15.47 3.32 -2.00
C ILE A 261 -16.65 3.85 -1.20
N CYS A 262 -16.88 5.16 -1.23
CA CYS A 262 -18.04 5.75 -0.59
C CYS A 262 -19.30 5.38 -1.38
N ASP A 263 -20.28 4.76 -0.72
CA ASP A 263 -21.53 4.29 -1.34
C ASP A 263 -22.46 5.43 -1.78
N ASP A 264 -22.23 6.66 -1.31
CA ASP A 264 -23.03 7.83 -1.69
C ASP A 264 -22.47 8.52 -2.96
N CYS A 265 -21.20 8.92 -2.93
CA CYS A 265 -20.60 9.67 -4.04
C CYS A 265 -19.87 8.79 -5.05
N SER A 266 -19.70 7.50 -4.77
CA SER A 266 -18.94 6.53 -5.58
C SER A 266 -17.46 6.88 -5.75
N GLU A 267 -16.93 7.82 -4.97
CA GLU A 267 -15.52 8.20 -4.97
C GLU A 267 -14.73 7.40 -3.93
N GLN A 268 -13.43 7.21 -4.20
CA GLN A 268 -12.52 6.55 -3.28
C GLN A 268 -12.35 7.37 -1.99
N GLY A 269 -12.50 6.73 -0.84
CA GLY A 269 -12.12 7.23 0.48
C GLY A 269 -10.98 6.41 1.07
N ILE A 270 -10.20 7.00 1.97
CA ILE A 270 -9.17 6.27 2.70
C ILE A 270 -9.03 6.84 4.12
N GLY A 271 -8.82 5.97 5.11
CA GLY A 271 -8.71 6.35 6.51
C GLY A 271 -10.07 6.45 7.19
N TRP A 272 -10.42 7.64 7.68
CA TRP A 272 -11.67 7.87 8.43
C TRP A 272 -12.90 7.68 7.54
N THR A 273 -13.79 6.77 7.95
CA THR A 273 -15.05 6.43 7.28
C THR A 273 -16.17 6.28 8.30
N TYR A 274 -17.40 6.54 7.87
CA TYR A 274 -18.58 6.04 8.55
C TYR A 274 -18.93 4.66 7.98
N HIS A 275 -18.59 3.61 8.72
CA HIS A 275 -18.73 2.22 8.31
C HIS A 275 -19.94 1.54 8.98
N CYS A 276 -20.66 0.73 8.22
CA CYS A 276 -21.68 -0.18 8.75
C CYS A 276 -21.10 -1.59 8.91
N ASP A 277 -20.91 -2.03 10.16
CA ASP A 277 -20.43 -3.39 10.46
C ASP A 277 -21.41 -4.51 10.02
N VAL A 278 -22.69 -4.17 9.75
CA VAL A 278 -23.72 -5.15 9.40
C VAL A 278 -23.67 -5.52 7.91
N CYS A 279 -23.49 -4.54 7.04
CA CYS A 279 -23.59 -4.75 5.59
C CYS A 279 -22.42 -4.17 4.78
N GLY A 280 -21.43 -3.57 5.44
CA GLY A 280 -20.26 -2.98 4.79
C GLY A 280 -20.53 -1.68 4.03
N PHE A 281 -21.61 -0.96 4.37
CA PHE A 281 -21.91 0.34 3.79
C PHE A 281 -20.93 1.40 4.33
N ASP A 282 -20.27 2.14 3.45
CA ASP A 282 -19.23 3.09 3.76
C ASP A 282 -19.55 4.49 3.24
N LEU A 283 -19.40 5.50 4.09
CA LEU A 283 -19.50 6.91 3.70
C LEU A 283 -18.24 7.68 4.03
N HIS A 284 -17.86 8.62 3.15
CA HIS A 284 -16.98 9.71 3.57
C HIS A 284 -17.59 10.45 4.77
N PRO A 285 -16.79 10.89 5.74
CA PRO A 285 -17.26 11.75 6.82
C PRO A 285 -18.03 12.99 6.32
N GLU A 286 -17.65 13.50 5.15
CA GLU A 286 -18.30 14.63 4.48
C GLU A 286 -19.59 14.27 3.71
N CYS A 287 -19.81 12.99 3.37
CA CYS A 287 -20.98 12.52 2.59
C CYS A 287 -22.23 12.24 3.44
N ILE A 288 -22.12 12.36 4.76
CA ILE A 288 -23.19 12.05 5.69
C ILE A 288 -24.41 13.00 5.58
N GLY A 289 -24.20 14.24 5.14
CA GLY A 289 -25.24 15.27 5.10
C GLY A 289 -25.61 15.84 6.48
N GLU A 290 -26.82 16.39 6.63
CA GLU A 290 -27.31 16.88 7.93
C GLU A 290 -27.63 15.70 8.86
N THR A 291 -26.82 15.52 9.91
CA THR A 291 -27.08 14.52 10.94
C THR A 291 -28.28 14.93 11.78
N LYS A 292 -29.31 14.08 11.88
CA LYS A 292 -30.30 14.20 12.96
C LYS A 292 -29.56 13.95 14.28
N LYS A 293 -29.32 15.00 15.07
CA LYS A 293 -28.83 14.85 16.44
C LYS A 293 -29.76 13.87 17.15
N GLN A 294 -29.21 12.78 17.70
CA GLN A 294 -29.97 11.98 18.63
C GLN A 294 -30.38 12.89 19.79
N VAL A 295 -31.69 12.99 20.00
CA VAL A 295 -32.29 13.59 21.16
C VAL A 295 -31.84 12.76 22.35
N GLU A 296 -31.16 13.38 23.32
CA GLU A 296 -31.07 12.85 24.68
C GLU A 296 -32.51 12.70 25.18
N SER A 297 -33.11 11.53 25.01
CA SER A 297 -34.48 11.31 25.46
C SER A 297 -34.47 11.03 26.95
N GLU A 298 -34.81 12.08 27.70
CA GLU A 298 -35.37 12.03 29.04
C GLU A 298 -36.34 10.85 29.19
N HIS A 299 -36.21 10.10 30.29
CA HIS A 299 -37.18 9.06 30.68
C HIS A 299 -38.60 9.62 30.77
N PRO A 300 -39.59 8.88 30.24
CA PRO A 300 -40.90 8.82 30.87
C PRO A 300 -41.28 7.38 31.22
N SER A 301 -41.68 7.28 32.48
CA SER A 301 -42.42 6.22 33.17
C SER A 301 -43.51 5.49 32.38
N GLU A 302 -43.60 4.19 32.67
CA GLU A 302 -44.81 3.36 32.71
C GLU A 302 -45.58 3.08 31.39
N GLY A 303 -45.36 1.86 30.89
CA GLY A 303 -46.43 0.86 30.80
C GLY A 303 -47.45 0.99 29.67
N VAL A 304 -47.14 0.46 28.49
CA VAL A 304 -48.14 -0.21 27.62
C VAL A 304 -47.47 -1.39 26.94
N VAL A 305 -48.04 -2.58 27.17
CA VAL A 305 -47.66 -3.83 26.51
C VAL A 305 -48.44 -3.91 25.20
N ASP A 306 -47.74 -4.00 24.06
CA ASP A 306 -48.34 -4.50 22.83
C ASP A 306 -47.47 -5.62 22.25
N SER A 307 -48.17 -6.70 21.92
CA SER A 307 -47.65 -8.00 21.57
C SER A 307 -47.49 -8.11 20.06
N GLU A 308 -46.25 -8.29 19.58
CA GLU A 308 -45.85 -9.12 18.42
C GLU A 308 -44.51 -8.65 17.83
N SER A 309 -43.40 -9.19 18.35
CA SER A 309 -42.15 -9.45 17.60
C SER A 309 -41.15 -10.18 18.50
N LYS A 310 -40.74 -11.38 18.07
CA LYS A 310 -39.78 -12.23 18.79
C LYS A 310 -38.34 -11.81 18.46
N ALA A 311 -37.79 -10.91 19.26
CA ALA A 311 -36.36 -10.86 19.64
C ALA A 311 -36.24 -9.88 20.82
N GLY A 312 -36.20 -10.40 22.04
CA GLY A 312 -36.03 -9.58 23.24
C GLY A 312 -34.57 -9.15 23.41
N TYR A 313 -34.34 -7.87 23.67
CA TYR A 313 -33.07 -7.37 24.19
C TYR A 313 -33.24 -7.04 25.67
N VAL A 314 -32.22 -7.35 26.47
CA VAL A 314 -32.15 -6.90 27.87
C VAL A 314 -31.00 -5.92 27.96
N CYS A 315 -31.28 -4.74 28.52
CA CYS A 315 -30.28 -3.69 28.72
C CYS A 315 -29.99 -3.54 30.21
N GLU A 316 -28.71 -3.53 30.57
CA GLU A 316 -28.23 -3.15 31.90
C GLU A 316 -27.38 -1.88 31.75
N GLY A 317 -27.96 -0.73 32.09
CA GLY A 317 -27.34 0.57 31.81
C GLY A 317 -27.22 0.85 30.32
N ASP A 318 -26.06 1.33 29.87
CA ASP A 318 -25.81 1.74 28.48
C ASP A 318 -25.42 0.58 27.55
N VAL A 319 -25.56 -0.68 28.00
CA VAL A 319 -25.18 -1.87 27.25
C VAL A 319 -26.39 -2.79 27.09
N CYS A 320 -26.70 -3.16 25.85
CA CYS A 320 -27.80 -4.06 25.51
C CYS A 320 -27.29 -5.40 24.98
N TYR A 321 -27.83 -6.48 25.54
CA TYR A 321 -27.54 -7.86 25.15
C TYR A 321 -28.72 -8.45 24.39
N ARG A 322 -28.41 -9.20 23.34
CA ARG A 322 -29.41 -9.95 22.59
C ARG A 322 -29.71 -11.26 23.31
N LEU A 323 -30.95 -11.51 23.70
CA LEU A 323 -31.34 -12.81 24.24
C LEU A 323 -31.48 -13.80 23.08
N ASP A 324 -30.59 -14.79 23.01
CA ASP A 324 -30.75 -15.90 22.08
C ASP A 324 -31.91 -16.82 22.54
N ALA A 325 -32.68 -17.35 21.59
CA ALA A 325 -33.95 -18.04 21.79
C ALA A 325 -33.90 -19.40 22.52
N LYS A 326 -32.90 -19.65 23.36
CA LYS A 326 -32.72 -20.90 24.13
C LYS A 326 -32.95 -20.82 25.64
N GLU A 327 -33.22 -19.65 26.21
CA GLU A 327 -33.53 -19.50 27.65
C GLU A 327 -34.95 -18.99 27.95
N ILE A 328 -35.89 -19.18 27.01
CA ILE A 328 -37.32 -18.98 27.28
C ILE A 328 -37.97 -20.36 27.43
N ASN A 329 -37.62 -21.07 28.51
CA ASN A 329 -38.39 -22.14 29.13
C ASN A 329 -37.64 -22.66 30.36
N GLU A 330 -37.76 -21.94 31.47
CA GLU A 330 -37.94 -22.50 32.83
C GLU A 330 -38.68 -21.49 33.70
#